data_AF-A0A7I7L0X2-F1
#
_entry.id   AF-A0A7I7L0X2-F1
#
_cell.length_a   1.000
_cell.length_b   1.000
_cell.length_c   1.000
_cell.angle_alpha   90.00
_cell.angle_beta   90.00
_cell.angle_gamma   90.00
#
_symmetry.space_group_name_H-M   'P 1'
#
loop_
_entity.id
_entity.type
_entity.pdbx_description
1 polymer ?
#
loop_
_entity_poly.entity_id
_entity_poly.type
_entity_poly.pdbx_seq_one_letter_code
_entity_poly.pdbx_strand_id
1 'polypeptide(L)' 'MRTHDDNWDITTSVGSTALFVATARALEAQKPDPLADDPYAEIFCRAVGGSADAVE' A
#
# COMPACT_ATOMS: atom_id res chain seq x y z
N MET A 1 -6.43 -6.00 22.18
CA MET A 1 -4.97 -6.27 22.12
C MET A 1 -4.75 -7.30 21.02
N ARG A 2 -3.81 -7.06 20.11
CA ARG A 2 -3.39 -8.06 19.12
C ARG A 2 -2.40 -9.04 19.75
N THR A 3 -2.44 -10.30 19.33
CA THR A 3 -1.58 -11.38 19.87
C THR A 3 -0.61 -11.85 18.80
N HIS A 4 0.50 -12.47 19.19
CA HIS A 4 1.59 -12.86 18.28
C HIS A 4 1.15 -13.66 17.05
N ASP A 5 0.09 -14.47 17.19
CA ASP A 5 -0.43 -15.35 16.13
C ASP A 5 -1.77 -14.88 15.54
N ASP A 6 -2.13 -13.60 15.69
CA ASP A 6 -3.36 -13.14 15.03
C ASP A 6 -3.19 -12.98 13.52
N ASN A 7 -4.00 -13.76 12.78
CA ASN A 7 -4.00 -13.72 11.33
C ASN A 7 -4.82 -12.54 10.83
N TRP A 8 -4.37 -11.89 9.75
CA TRP A 8 -5.09 -10.80 9.12
C TRP A 8 -4.97 -10.88 7.59
N ASP A 9 -6.02 -10.44 6.92
CA ASP A 9 -6.06 -10.35 5.46
C ASP A 9 -5.68 -8.93 5.01
N ILE A 10 -4.92 -8.82 3.93
CA ILE A 10 -4.39 -7.54 3.44
C ILE A 10 -5.47 -6.56 2.99
N THR A 11 -6.70 -7.01 2.73
CA THR A 11 -7.79 -6.16 2.27
C THR A 11 -8.74 -5.73 3.39
N THR A 12 -8.48 -6.12 4.65
CA THR A 12 -9.40 -5.85 5.78
C THR A 12 -8.69 -5.24 6.99
N SER A 13 -9.40 -4.38 7.76
CA SER A 13 -8.90 -3.80 9.02
C SER A 13 -7.49 -3.19 8.86
N VAL A 14 -6.51 -3.61 9.66
CA VAL A 14 -5.10 -3.20 9.56
C VAL A 14 -4.53 -3.39 8.15
N GLY A 15 -4.88 -4.48 7.46
CA GLY A 15 -4.45 -4.73 6.09
C GLY A 15 -4.92 -3.63 5.15
N SER A 16 -6.20 -3.27 5.19
CA SER A 16 -6.75 -2.20 4.34
C SER A 16 -6.06 -0.85 4.58
N THR A 17 -5.74 -0.51 5.83
CA THR A 17 -4.99 0.71 6.15
C THR A 17 -3.56 0.64 5.62
N ALA A 18 -2.88 -0.51 5.74
CA ALA A 18 -1.54 -0.70 5.21
C ALA A 18 -1.51 -0.58 3.68
N LEU A 19 -2.49 -1.17 2.99
CA LEU A 19 -2.65 -1.06 1.54
C LEU A 19 -2.88 0.40 1.12
N PHE A 20 -3.74 1.13 1.82
CA PHE A 20 -3.98 2.56 1.54
C PHE A 20 -2.69 3.39 1.64
N VAL A 21 -1.87 3.16 2.68
CA VAL A 21 -0.58 3.85 2.85
C VAL A 21 0.44 3.43 1.80
N ALA A 22 0.46 2.15 1.39
CA ALA A 22 1.30 1.69 0.28
C ALA A 22 0.92 2.38 -1.04
N THR A 23 -0.37 2.46 -1.36
CA THR A 23 -0.86 3.19 -2.54
C THR A 23 -0.45 4.66 -2.51
N ALA A 24 -0.58 5.35 -1.37
CA ALA A 24 -0.14 6.74 -1.24
C ALA A 24 1.37 6.92 -1.50
N ARG A 25 2.21 5.98 -1.03
CA ARG A 25 3.65 5.99 -1.32
C ARG A 25 3.95 5.72 -2.79
N ALA A 26 3.23 4.80 -3.43
CA ALA A 26 3.37 4.53 -4.85
C ALA A 26 3.02 5.76 -5.69
N LEU A 27 1.99 6.51 -5.30
CA LEU A 27 1.63 7.78 -5.95
C LEU A 27 2.66 8.88 -5.70
N GLU A 28 3.23 8.98 -4.50
CA GLU A 28 4.29 9.95 -4.20
C GLU A 28 5.52 9.71 -5.08
N ALA A 29 5.96 8.46 -5.21
CA ALA A 29 7.14 8.08 -5.99
C ALA A 29 7.03 8.40 -7.50
N GLN A 30 5.81 8.60 -8.02
CA GLN A 30 5.56 8.98 -9.42
C GLN A 30 5.69 10.49 -9.68
N LYS A 31 5.86 11.31 -8.64
CA LYS A 31 6.03 12.76 -8.83
C LYS A 31 7.39 13.07 -9.48
N PRO A 32 7.51 14.21 -10.20
CA PRO A 32 8.79 14.63 -10.78
C PRO A 32 9.91 14.88 -9.76
N ASP A 33 9.55 15.25 -8.52
CA ASP A 33 10.45 15.46 -7.38
C ASP A 33 9.78 14.87 -6.13
N PRO A 34 9.88 13.55 -5.92
CA PRO A 34 9.15 12.85 -4.85
C PRO A 34 9.81 13.11 -3.49
N LEU A 35 9.01 13.38 -2.46
CA LEU A 35 9.52 13.51 -1.09
C LEU A 35 10.03 12.17 -0.53
N ALA A 36 9.40 11.07 -0.96
CA ALA A 36 9.76 9.72 -0.60
C ALA A 36 9.66 8.80 -1.82
N ASP A 37 10.69 7.97 -2.00
CA ASP A 37 10.74 6.95 -3.04
C ASP A 37 10.67 5.56 -2.39
N ASP A 38 9.56 4.85 -2.63
CA ASP A 38 9.37 3.47 -2.20
C ASP A 38 9.24 2.57 -3.44
N PRO A 39 10.35 1.94 -3.88
CA PRO A 39 10.38 1.19 -5.14
C PRO A 39 9.54 -0.09 -5.11
N TYR A 40 9.02 -0.49 -3.94
CA TYR A 40 8.23 -1.70 -3.79
C TYR A 40 6.72 -1.43 -3.65
N ALA A 41 6.32 -0.18 -3.40
CA ALA A 41 4.93 0.17 -3.14
C ALA A 41 4.01 -0.16 -4.33
N GLU A 42 4.44 0.15 -5.55
CA GLU A 42 3.65 -0.14 -6.76
C GLU A 42 3.52 -1.65 -7.00
N ILE A 43 4.62 -2.40 -6.87
CA ILE A 43 4.65 -3.85 -7.02
C ILE A 43 3.73 -4.52 -5.98
N PHE A 44 3.76 -4.01 -4.75
CA PHE A 44 2.90 -4.47 -3.67
C PHE A 44 1.43 -4.26 -3.99
N CYS A 45 1.02 -3.04 -4.39
CA CYS A 45 -0.38 -2.76 -4.75
C CYS A 45 -0.86 -3.64 -5.91
N ARG A 46 -0.02 -3.81 -6.94
CA ARG A 46 -0.30 -4.68 -8.09
C ARG A 46 -0.49 -6.14 -7.69
N ALA A 47 0.32 -6.65 -6.75
CA ALA A 47 0.20 -8.02 -6.27
C ALA A 47 -1.12 -8.27 -5.52
N VAL A 48 -1.69 -7.24 -4.87
CA VAL A 48 -3.00 -7.31 -4.20
C VAL A 48 -4.16 -7.19 -5.21
N GLY A 49 -3.89 -6.77 -6.45
CA GLY A 49 -4.87 -6.62 -7.52
C GLY A 49 -5.37 -5.19 -7.73
N GLY A 50 -4.77 -4.20 -7.06
CA GLY A 50 -5.01 -2.77 -7.31
C GLY A 50 -3.87 -2.14 -8.14
N SER A 51 -4.13 -1.04 -8.82
CA SER A 51 -3.09 -0.15 -9.34
C SER A 51 -3.11 1.18 -8.57
N ALA A 52 -1.94 1.78 -8.34
CA ALA A 52 -1.85 3.00 -7.55
C ALA A 52 -2.59 4.18 -8.23
N ASP A 53 -2.68 4.10 -9.55
CA ASP A 53 -3.40 4.97 -10.47
C ASP A 53 -4.91 4.71 -10.56
N ALA A 54 -5.43 3.64 -9.92
CA ALA A 54 -6.87 3.32 -9.91
C ALA A 54 -7.66 3.97 -8.75
N VAL A 55 -7.03 4.81 -7.92
CA VAL A 55 -7.75 5.64 -6.94
C VAL A 55 -8.26 6.92 -7.61
N GLU A 56 -9.40 6.81 -8.29
CA GLU A 56 -10.36 7.92 -8.40
C GLU A 56 -11.50 7.72 -7.39
#